data_AF-A0A973MLS1-F1
#
_entry.id   AF-A0A973MLS1-F1
#
_cell.length_a   1.000
_cell.length_b   1.000
_cell.length_c   1.000
_cell.angle_alpha   90.00
_cell.angle_beta   90.00
_cell.angle_gamma   90.00
#
_symmetry.space_group_name_H-M   'P 1'
#
loop_
_entity.id
_entity.type
_entity.pdbx_description
1 polymer ?
#
loop_
_entity_poly.entity_id
_entity_poly.type
_entity_poly.pdbx_seq_one_letter_code
_entity_poly.pdbx_strand_id
1 'polypeptide(L)'
;MSRRPLRKPAMRLDNTQPVPAGPRLSIELGSDEALRLLGSVSVGRIVFTRHALPTIRPVNHVLDRGDIVIRTHEGAALTSRAREAPSGVVVAYEADTIDPATHLGWSVVATGYAQLVTDPEELARYRRLLHPWVQQTMDYAVRIRPDLVTGIRLTDTWAGHPDGG
;
A
#
# COMPACT_ATOMS: atom_id res chain seq x y z
N MET A 1 -2.52 -39.15 -38.61
CA MET A 1 -1.62 -38.34 -37.76
C MET A 1 -2.47 -37.67 -36.68
N SER A 2 -2.51 -38.25 -35.47
CA SER A 2 -3.39 -37.82 -34.38
C SER A 2 -2.64 -36.90 -33.42
N ARG A 3 -3.11 -35.65 -33.26
CA ARG A 3 -2.57 -34.67 -32.30
C ARG A 3 -3.27 -34.86 -30.96
N ARG A 4 -2.60 -35.49 -29.99
CA ARG A 4 -3.01 -35.48 -28.57
C ARG A 4 -2.95 -34.05 -28.03
N PRO A 5 -4.00 -33.54 -27.34
CA PRO A 5 -3.89 -32.25 -26.67
C PRO A 5 -3.02 -32.42 -25.41
N LEU A 6 -2.00 -31.57 -25.25
CA LEU A 6 -1.24 -31.46 -24.01
C LEU A 6 -2.20 -30.96 -22.91
N ARG A 7 -2.49 -31.81 -21.92
CA ARG A 7 -3.09 -31.38 -20.66
C ARG A 7 -2.10 -30.46 -19.95
N LYS A 8 -2.50 -29.20 -19.72
CA LYS A 8 -1.79 -28.33 -18.76
C LYS A 8 -1.76 -29.05 -17.40
N PRO A 9 -0.60 -29.16 -16.73
CA PRO A 9 -0.58 -29.65 -15.36
C PRO A 9 -1.43 -28.71 -14.50
N ALA A 10 -2.36 -29.29 -13.74
CA ALA A 10 -3.10 -28.54 -12.73
C ALA A 10 -2.09 -28.02 -11.71
N MET A 11 -2.01 -26.70 -11.58
CA MET A 11 -1.26 -26.03 -10.53
C MET A 11 -1.89 -26.44 -9.19
N ARG A 12 -1.24 -27.36 -8.46
CA ARG A 12 -1.60 -27.62 -7.06
C ARG A 12 -1.18 -26.40 -6.26
N LEU A 13 -2.15 -25.60 -5.84
CA LEU A 13 -1.97 -24.67 -4.73
C LEU A 13 -2.00 -25.53 -3.46
N ASP A 14 -0.85 -26.04 -3.05
CA ASP A 14 -0.70 -26.55 -1.67
C ASP A 14 -0.73 -25.33 -0.76
N ASN A 15 -1.93 -25.00 -0.27
CA ASN A 15 -2.19 -23.83 0.56
C ASN A 15 -2.13 -24.16 2.07
N THR A 16 -1.45 -25.25 2.42
CA THR A 16 -1.32 -25.74 3.80
C THR A 16 -0.11 -25.09 4.47
N GLN A 17 -0.16 -23.77 4.69
CA GLN A 17 0.62 -23.18 5.76
C GLN A 17 -0.05 -23.49 7.10
N PRO A 18 0.71 -23.80 8.16
CA PRO A 18 0.15 -23.97 9.50
C PRO A 18 -0.59 -22.68 9.88
N VAL A 19 -1.87 -22.78 10.18
CA VAL A 19 -2.62 -21.66 10.77
C VAL A 19 -2.01 -21.38 12.13
N PRO A 20 -1.58 -20.15 12.43
CA PRO A 20 -1.00 -19.84 13.73
C PRO A 20 -1.98 -20.20 14.85
N ALA A 21 -1.47 -20.87 15.89
CA ALA A 21 -2.26 -21.27 17.04
C ALA A 21 -2.51 -20.07 17.96
N GLY A 22 -3.78 -19.70 18.15
CA GLY A 22 -4.25 -18.72 19.13
C GLY A 22 -4.95 -17.50 18.54
N PRO A 23 -5.85 -16.84 19.29
CA PRO A 23 -6.48 -15.59 18.87
C PRO A 23 -5.43 -14.47 18.70
N ARG A 24 -5.76 -13.46 17.91
CA ARG A 24 -4.95 -12.26 17.71
C ARG A 24 -5.68 -11.07 18.29
N LEU A 25 -4.98 -10.23 19.04
CA LEU A 25 -5.53 -8.98 19.54
C LEU A 25 -5.25 -7.88 18.50
N SER A 26 -6.32 -7.24 18.03
CA SER A 26 -6.23 -6.04 17.18
C SER A 26 -6.23 -4.79 18.06
N ILE A 27 -5.16 -4.01 17.97
CA ILE A 27 -4.97 -2.75 18.69
C ILE A 27 -5.05 -1.62 17.66
N GLU A 28 -5.92 -0.64 17.91
CA GLU A 28 -5.98 0.58 17.10
C GLU A 28 -4.73 1.45 17.34
N LEU A 29 -4.20 2.01 16.26
CA LEU A 29 -3.04 2.89 16.28
C LEU A 29 -3.47 4.34 16.14
N GLY A 30 -2.84 5.23 16.91
CA GLY A 30 -2.97 6.66 16.68
C GLY A 30 -2.39 7.06 15.32
N SER A 31 -2.92 8.12 14.71
CA SER A 31 -2.56 8.54 13.35
C SER A 31 -1.05 8.78 13.15
N ASP A 32 -0.38 9.38 14.13
CA ASP A 32 1.08 9.61 14.06
C ASP A 32 1.88 8.31 14.07
N GLU A 33 1.44 7.32 14.85
CA GLU A 33 2.10 6.01 14.89
C GLU A 33 1.85 5.24 13.60
N ALA A 34 0.61 5.27 13.09
CA ALA A 34 0.24 4.68 11.82
C ALA A 34 1.07 5.27 10.66
N LEU A 35 1.22 6.59 10.59
CA LEU A 35 2.06 7.23 9.56
C LEU A 35 3.54 6.86 9.70
N ARG A 36 4.07 6.75 10.94
CA ARG A 36 5.45 6.27 11.15
C ARG A 36 5.66 4.86 10.63
N LEU A 37 4.72 3.95 10.88
CA LEU A 37 4.77 2.58 10.36
C LEU A 37 4.68 2.55 8.83
N LEU A 38 3.73 3.30 8.25
CA LEU A 38 3.61 3.45 6.80
C LEU A 38 4.91 3.96 6.18
N GLY A 39 5.59 4.92 6.80
CA GLY A 39 6.88 5.44 6.35
C GLY A 39 8.07 4.47 6.54
N SER A 40 7.91 3.38 7.29
CA SER A 40 8.96 2.37 7.51
C SER A 40 9.09 1.36 6.38
N VAL A 41 8.07 1.26 5.52
CA VAL A 41 8.08 0.44 4.31
C VAL A 41 8.15 1.36 3.09
N SER A 42 8.69 0.86 1.98
CA SER A 42 8.85 1.65 0.75
C SER A 42 7.71 1.48 -0.26
N VAL A 43 6.72 0.64 0.07
CA VAL A 43 5.70 0.14 -0.85
C VAL A 43 4.36 0.10 -0.18
N GLY A 44 3.34 0.39 -0.96
CA GLY A 44 1.95 0.21 -0.59
C GLY A 44 1.08 0.11 -1.83
N ARG A 45 -0.21 0.29 -1.62
CA ARG A 45 -1.25 0.15 -2.63
C ARG A 45 -2.10 1.40 -2.65
N ILE A 46 -2.19 2.02 -3.81
CA ILE A 46 -3.13 3.12 -4.02
C ILE A 46 -4.43 2.57 -4.60
N VAL A 47 -5.54 3.00 -4.01
CA VAL A 47 -6.92 2.73 -4.45
C VAL A 47 -7.53 4.03 -4.95
N PHE A 48 -8.03 4.02 -6.18
CA PHE A 48 -8.65 5.18 -6.81
C PHE A 48 -9.74 4.74 -7.77
N THR A 49 -10.64 5.67 -8.11
CA THR A 49 -11.76 5.39 -9.04
C THR A 49 -11.34 5.56 -10.49
N ARG A 50 -11.60 4.56 -11.32
CA ARG A 50 -11.41 4.60 -12.78
C ARG A 50 -12.66 4.05 -13.47
N HIS A 51 -13.25 4.82 -14.38
CA HIS A 51 -14.52 4.47 -15.05
C HIS A 51 -15.63 4.06 -14.05
N ALA A 52 -15.75 4.81 -12.94
CA ALA A 52 -16.66 4.52 -11.83
C ALA A 52 -16.41 3.19 -11.08
N LEU A 53 -15.26 2.54 -11.30
CA LEU A 53 -14.87 1.30 -10.62
C LEU A 53 -13.62 1.50 -9.75
N PRO A 54 -13.53 0.85 -8.57
CA PRO A 54 -12.32 0.90 -7.76
C PRO A 54 -11.18 0.17 -8.46
N THR A 55 -10.02 0.82 -8.54
CA THR A 55 -8.78 0.26 -9.07
C THR A 55 -7.70 0.32 -8.00
N ILE A 56 -6.99 -0.80 -7.79
CA ILE A 56 -5.85 -0.89 -6.88
C ILE A 56 -4.56 -1.11 -7.67
N ARG A 57 -3.48 -0.41 -7.28
CA ARG A 57 -2.14 -0.57 -7.88
C ARG A 57 -1.04 -0.52 -6.82
N PRO A 58 -0.04 -1.42 -6.87
CA PRO A 58 1.14 -1.30 -6.04
C PRO A 58 1.98 -0.11 -6.53
N VAL A 59 2.50 0.68 -5.60
CA VAL A 59 3.34 1.84 -5.87
C VAL A 59 4.40 1.98 -4.80
N ASN A 60 5.57 2.49 -5.21
CA ASN A 60 6.59 2.92 -4.25
C ASN A 60 6.20 4.29 -3.68
N HIS A 61 6.48 4.50 -2.40
CA HIS A 61 6.23 5.77 -1.72
C HIS A 61 7.39 6.22 -0.84
N VAL A 62 7.33 7.50 -0.50
CA VAL A 62 8.05 8.11 0.61
C VAL A 62 7.07 8.95 1.41
N LEU A 63 7.33 9.08 2.70
CA LEU A 63 6.63 10.02 3.55
C LEU A 63 7.43 11.33 3.60
N ASP A 64 6.86 12.44 3.12
CA ASP A 64 7.46 13.78 3.22
C ASP A 64 6.53 14.71 3.99
N ARG A 65 6.96 15.16 5.17
CA ARG A 65 6.20 16.11 6.02
C ARG A 65 4.73 15.70 6.28
N GLY A 66 4.49 14.39 6.42
CA GLY A 66 3.15 13.82 6.64
C GLY A 66 2.37 13.50 5.38
N ASP A 67 2.81 13.96 4.21
CA ASP A 67 2.22 13.60 2.93
C ASP A 67 2.85 12.31 2.38
N ILE A 68 2.03 11.49 1.73
CA ILE A 68 2.48 10.27 1.04
C ILE A 68 2.77 10.64 -0.41
N VAL A 69 4.01 10.50 -0.84
CA VAL A 69 4.42 10.82 -2.21
C VAL A 69 4.72 9.55 -2.97
N ILE A 70 4.01 9.36 -4.07
CA ILE A 70 4.17 8.19 -4.94
C ILE A 70 4.68 8.62 -6.31
N ARG A 71 5.34 7.71 -7.02
CA ARG A 71 5.66 7.87 -8.44
C ARG A 71 4.71 7.06 -9.31
N THR A 72 4.27 7.65 -10.41
CA THR A 72 3.35 7.05 -11.37
C THR A 72 3.72 7.46 -12.81
N HIS A 73 3.13 6.79 -13.80
CA HIS A 73 3.31 7.08 -15.23
C HIS A 73 2.19 7.97 -15.77
N GLU A 74 2.42 8.64 -16.91
CA GLU A 74 1.46 9.58 -17.53
C GLU A 74 0.12 8.91 -17.88
N GLY A 75 0.16 7.64 -18.28
CA GLY A 75 -1.02 6.85 -18.66
C GLY A 75 -1.81 6.28 -17.48
N ALA A 76 -1.40 6.53 -16.24
CA ALA A 76 -2.20 6.12 -15.09
C ALA A 76 -3.46 7.00 -15.03
N ALA A 77 -4.63 6.38 -15.02
CA ALA A 77 -5.91 7.10 -14.93
C ALA A 77 -5.99 8.06 -13.72
N LEU A 78 -5.20 7.80 -12.68
CA LEU A 78 -5.00 8.71 -11.56
C LEU A 78 -4.41 10.07 -11.99
N THR A 79 -3.38 10.08 -12.84
CA THR A 79 -2.67 11.28 -13.30
C THR A 79 -3.60 12.19 -14.11
N SER A 80 -4.38 11.62 -15.04
CA SER A 80 -5.36 12.39 -15.83
C SER A 80 -6.41 13.04 -14.93
N ARG A 81 -6.96 12.28 -13.98
CA ARG A 81 -7.97 12.79 -13.05
C ARG A 81 -7.41 13.84 -12.09
N ALA A 82 -6.18 13.66 -11.61
CA ALA A 82 -5.50 14.63 -10.76
C ALA A 82 -5.18 15.95 -11.50
N ARG A 83 -4.99 15.92 -12.84
CA ARG A 83 -4.85 17.14 -13.66
C ARG A 83 -6.17 17.88 -13.84
N GLU A 84 -7.27 17.14 -13.97
CA GLU A 84 -8.61 17.70 -14.22
C GLU A 84 -9.27 18.26 -12.94
N ALA A 85 -8.81 17.86 -11.75
CA ALA A 85 -9.38 18.25 -10.47
C ALA A 85 -8.42 19.13 -9.67
N PRO A 86 -8.58 20.48 -9.66
CA PRO A 86 -7.69 21.39 -8.93
C PRO A 86 -7.63 21.10 -7.42
N SER A 87 -8.73 20.64 -6.84
CA SER A 87 -8.84 20.21 -5.43
C SER A 87 -8.18 18.85 -5.16
N GLY A 88 -7.68 18.17 -6.18
CA GLY A 88 -7.23 16.78 -6.10
C GLY A 88 -8.36 15.77 -6.21
N VAL A 89 -7.97 14.49 -6.19
CA VAL A 89 -8.88 13.34 -6.30
C VAL A 89 -8.83 12.51 -5.04
N VAL A 90 -9.98 12.06 -4.55
CA VAL A 90 -10.04 11.20 -3.37
C VAL A 90 -9.42 9.84 -3.69
N VAL A 91 -8.49 9.43 -2.84
CA VAL A 91 -7.81 8.13 -2.91
C VAL A 91 -7.72 7.53 -1.52
N ALA A 92 -7.62 6.20 -1.47
CA ALA A 92 -7.11 5.51 -0.30
C ALA A 92 -5.71 4.97 -0.62
N TYR A 93 -4.83 5.02 0.35
CA TYR A 93 -3.50 4.47 0.31
C TYR A 93 -3.36 3.47 1.44
N GLU A 94 -2.83 2.29 1.15
CA GLU A 94 -2.67 1.22 2.12
C GLU A 94 -1.24 0.72 2.13
N ALA A 95 -0.70 0.49 3.32
CA ALA A 95 0.56 -0.20 3.51
C ALA A 95 0.45 -1.12 4.72
N ASP A 96 1.11 -2.27 4.64
CA ASP A 96 1.09 -3.28 5.68
C ASP A 96 2.43 -3.98 5.81
N THR A 97 2.59 -4.65 6.96
CA THR A 97 3.55 -5.73 7.13
C THR A 97 2.87 -6.73 8.04
N ILE A 98 2.16 -7.68 7.43
CA ILE A 98 1.56 -8.80 8.14
C ILE A 98 2.31 -10.07 7.75
N ASP A 99 2.85 -10.75 8.76
CA ASP A 99 3.51 -12.04 8.57
C ASP A 99 2.43 -13.10 8.24
N PRO A 100 2.51 -13.78 7.07
CA PRO A 100 1.50 -14.74 6.65
C PRO A 100 1.49 -16.03 7.50
N ALA A 101 2.56 -16.34 8.22
CA ALA A 101 2.65 -17.51 9.09
C ALA A 101 2.18 -17.20 10.53
N THR A 102 2.50 -16.03 11.07
CA THR A 102 2.13 -15.68 12.46
C THR A 102 0.84 -14.88 12.57
N HIS A 103 0.40 -14.25 11.47
CA HIS A 103 -0.67 -13.25 11.40
C HIS A 103 -0.45 -12.05 12.33
N LEU A 104 0.81 -11.80 12.71
CA LEU A 104 1.23 -10.64 13.48
C LEU A 104 1.72 -9.56 12.53
N GLY A 105 1.60 -8.31 12.96
CA GLY A 105 2.01 -7.20 12.13
C GLY A 105 1.14 -5.97 12.29
N TRP A 106 1.11 -5.16 11.25
CA TRP A 106 0.31 -3.95 11.21
C TRP A 106 -0.21 -3.68 9.79
N SER A 107 -1.31 -2.95 9.71
CA SER A 107 -1.83 -2.40 8.45
C SER A 107 -2.31 -0.98 8.72
N VAL A 108 -2.04 -0.09 7.77
CA VAL A 108 -2.39 1.33 7.83
C VAL A 108 -3.10 1.71 6.55
N VAL A 109 -4.22 2.39 6.68
CA VAL A 109 -4.99 2.97 5.59
C VAL A 109 -5.07 4.48 5.79
N ALA A 110 -4.65 5.22 4.77
CA ALA A 110 -4.72 6.66 4.69
C ALA A 110 -5.67 7.06 3.56
N THR A 111 -6.73 7.79 3.90
CA THR A 111 -7.68 8.35 2.91
C THR A 111 -7.49 9.86 2.84
N GLY A 112 -7.48 10.40 1.62
CA GLY A 112 -7.31 11.83 1.42
C GLY A 112 -7.23 12.19 -0.06
N TYR A 113 -6.63 13.34 -0.34
CA TYR A 113 -6.60 13.90 -1.70
C TYR A 113 -5.24 13.72 -2.36
N ALA A 114 -5.26 13.12 -3.55
CA ALA A 114 -4.12 13.04 -4.45
C ALA A 114 -4.08 14.23 -5.40
N GLN A 115 -2.93 14.89 -5.46
CA GLN A 115 -2.62 15.99 -6.37
C GLN A 115 -1.31 15.75 -7.10
N LEU A 116 -1.21 16.24 -8.33
CA LEU A 116 0.02 16.16 -9.10
C LEU A 116 1.08 17.09 -8.51
N VAL A 117 2.28 16.59 -8.33
CA VAL A 117 3.45 17.45 -8.04
C VAL A 117 3.88 18.10 -9.34
N THR A 118 3.76 19.42 -9.43
CA THR A 118 4.09 20.20 -10.64
C THR A 118 5.40 20.99 -10.50
N ASP A 119 5.89 21.19 -9.28
CA ASP A 119 7.15 21.87 -9.01
C ASP A 119 8.34 21.01 -9.53
N PRO A 120 9.15 21.53 -10.48
CA PRO A 120 10.32 20.83 -11.01
C PRO A 120 11.36 20.44 -9.95
N GLU A 121 11.55 21.26 -8.91
CA GLU A 121 12.53 20.97 -7.85
C GLU A 121 12.07 19.81 -6.97
N GLU A 122 10.78 19.81 -6.59
CA GLU A 122 10.18 18.70 -5.86
C GLU A 122 10.20 17.40 -6.69
N LEU A 123 9.88 17.47 -7.98
CA LEU A 123 9.96 16.33 -8.89
C LEU A 123 11.40 15.77 -8.98
N ALA A 124 12.41 16.63 -9.11
CA ALA A 124 13.81 16.22 -9.15
C ALA A 124 14.24 15.56 -7.83
N ARG A 125 13.77 16.08 -6.69
CA ARG A 125 13.99 15.51 -5.36
C ARG A 125 13.37 14.12 -5.25
N TYR A 126 12.09 13.96 -5.59
CA TYR A 126 11.40 12.67 -5.51
C TYR A 126 11.94 11.64 -6.48
N ARG A 127 12.44 12.04 -7.66
CA ARG A 127 13.13 11.14 -8.59
C ARG A 127 14.36 10.48 -7.97
N ARG A 128 15.08 11.17 -7.07
CA ARG A 128 16.25 10.63 -6.36
C ARG A 128 15.87 9.73 -5.18
N LEU A 129 14.75 10.02 -4.52
CA LEU A 129 14.29 9.26 -3.35
C LEU A 129 13.54 7.98 -3.73
N LEU A 130 12.74 8.03 -4.79
CA LEU A 130 11.89 6.93 -5.24
C LEU A 130 12.53 6.22 -6.45
N HIS A 131 13.21 5.11 -6.17
CA HIS A 131 13.77 4.24 -7.19
C HIS A 131 12.67 3.35 -7.79
N PRO A 132 12.40 3.43 -9.11
CA PRO A 132 11.43 2.57 -9.76
C PRO A 132 11.89 1.11 -9.74
N TRP A 133 10.98 0.19 -9.43
CA TRP A 133 11.24 -1.25 -9.54
C TRP A 133 11.12 -1.78 -10.96
N VAL A 134 10.50 -1.00 -11.84
CA VAL A 134 10.30 -1.32 -13.24
C VAL A 134 11.03 -0.27 -14.06
N GLN A 135 11.71 -0.68 -15.13
CA GLN A 135 12.41 0.19 -16.09
C GLN A 135 11.47 1.10 -16.92
N GLN A 136 10.29 1.44 -16.40
CA GLN A 136 9.38 2.37 -17.04
C GLN A 136 9.62 3.78 -16.51
N THR A 137 9.55 4.75 -17.42
CA THR A 137 9.67 6.17 -17.09
C THR A 137 8.47 6.58 -16.22
N MET A 138 8.69 6.62 -14.91
CA MET A 138 7.72 7.11 -13.92
C MET A 138 7.86 8.64 -13.84
N ASP A 139 7.36 9.34 -14.86
CA ASP A 139 7.64 10.77 -15.05
C ASP A 139 6.91 11.70 -14.06
N TYR A 140 5.89 11.20 -13.37
CA TYR A 140 5.03 11.97 -12.49
C TYR A 140 5.19 11.55 -11.04
N ALA A 141 5.09 12.53 -10.14
CA ALA A 141 4.88 12.30 -8.72
C ALA A 141 3.48 12.79 -8.34
N VAL A 142 2.80 12.02 -7.50
CA VAL A 142 1.51 12.38 -6.92
C VAL A 142 1.71 12.48 -5.42
N ARG A 143 1.29 13.61 -4.84
CA ARG A 143 1.24 13.85 -3.41
C ARG A 143 -0.15 13.52 -2.91
N ILE A 144 -0.24 12.68 -1.89
CA ILE A 144 -1.47 12.34 -1.20
C ILE A 144 -1.41 13.00 0.17
N ARG A 145 -2.31 13.95 0.41
CA ARG A 145 -2.50 14.53 1.75
C ARG A 145 -3.52 13.68 2.50
N PRO A 146 -3.12 12.97 3.56
CA PRO A 146 -4.06 12.17 4.33
C PRO A 146 -4.95 13.05 5.22
N ASP A 147 -6.25 12.86 5.13
CA ASP A 147 -7.24 13.51 6.02
C ASP A 147 -7.74 12.55 7.10
N LEU A 148 -7.79 11.26 6.77
CA LEU A 148 -8.15 10.18 7.69
C LEU A 148 -7.07 9.11 7.65
N VAL A 149 -6.45 8.84 8.79
CA VAL A 149 -5.47 7.77 8.95
C VAL A 149 -5.99 6.79 9.99
N THR A 150 -6.21 5.55 9.57
CA THR A 150 -6.52 4.42 10.45
C THR A 150 -5.37 3.44 10.42
N GLY A 151 -5.05 2.87 11.57
CA GLY A 151 -4.01 1.84 11.68
C GLY A 151 -4.43 0.79 12.68
N ILE A 152 -4.06 -0.46 12.39
CA ILE A 152 -4.21 -1.58 13.32
C ILE A 152 -2.88 -2.29 13.50
N ARG A 153 -2.65 -2.80 14.70
CA ARG A 153 -1.57 -3.73 15.00
C ARG A 153 -2.15 -5.04 15.52
N LEU A 154 -1.75 -6.14 14.89
CA LEU A 154 -2.09 -7.50 15.28
C LEU A 154 -0.99 -8.04 16.18
N THR A 155 -1.37 -8.33 17.42
CA THR A 155 -0.47 -8.86 18.47
C THR A 155 -0.96 -10.22 18.94
N ASP A 156 -0.07 -10.99 19.57
CA ASP A 156 -0.47 -12.24 20.21
C ASP A 156 -1.24 -11.94 21.50
N THR A 157 -2.21 -12.79 21.85
CA THR A 157 -3.08 -12.59 23.03
C THR A 157 -2.34 -12.87 24.36
N TRP A 158 -1.07 -13.27 24.33
CA TRP A 158 -0.29 -13.60 25.54
C TRP A 158 0.22 -12.36 26.31
N ALA A 159 -0.71 -11.60 26.87
CA ALA A 159 -0.44 -10.67 27.96
C ALA A 159 -1.38 -11.00 29.13
N GLY A 160 -1.05 -12.02 29.93
CA GLY A 160 -1.74 -12.25 31.21
C GLY A 160 -1.85 -13.70 31.70
N HIS A 161 -0.73 -14.36 32.00
CA HIS A 161 -0.71 -15.34 33.08
C HIS A 161 0.68 -15.33 33.74
N PRO A 162 0.88 -14.58 34.83
CA PRO A 162 1.92 -14.93 35.77
C PRO A 162 1.43 -16.12 36.59
N ASP A 163 2.31 -17.13 36.67
CA ASP A 163 2.40 -18.17 37.68
C ASP A 163 1.42 -19.36 37.59
N GLY A 164 1.92 -20.40 36.91
CA GLY A 164 1.83 -21.74 37.47
C GLY A 164 2.75 -21.83 38.69
N GLY A 165 2.14 -22.05 39.85
CA GLY A 165 2.77 -22.48 41.10
C GLY A 165 1.88 -23.51 41.76
#